data_AF-D6WB31-F1
#
_entry.id   AF-D6WB31-F1
#
_cell.length_a   1.000
_cell.length_b   1.000
_cell.length_c   1.000
_cell.angle_alpha   90.00
_cell.angle_beta   90.00
_cell.angle_gamma   90.00
#
_symmetry.space_group_name_H-M   'P 1'
#
loop_
_entity.id
_entity.type
_entity.pdbx_description
1 polymer ?
#
loop_
_entity_poly.entity_id
_entity_poly.type
_entity_poly.pdbx_seq_one_letter_code
_entity_poly.pdbx_strand_id
1 'polypeptide(L)'
;MDVFLMIRRKKLTIFTDAKDTTTVLELKKIIEGILKIPPQDQQLFNKDNTIMEDDRMLQDYGLTSATAKAQSPATVGLAVRESVDTFEHLELTPYSAPPDLPDVMKSQEANGQEQSS
;
A
#
# COMPACT_ATOMS: atom_id res chain seq x y z
N MET A 1 -1.23 14.10 11.43
CA MET A 1 -0.25 14.46 10.38
C MET A 1 -0.69 13.84 9.05
N ASP A 2 -0.13 14.30 7.92
CA ASP A 2 -0.42 13.67 6.62
C ASP A 2 0.29 12.32 6.48
N VAL A 3 -0.42 11.37 5.87
CA VAL A 3 0.06 10.04 5.51
C VAL A 3 -0.16 9.80 4.03
N PHE A 4 0.82 9.20 3.37
CA PHE A 4 0.79 8.90 1.95
C PHE A 4 0.49 7.43 1.73
N LEU A 5 -0.50 7.12 0.90
CA LEU A 5 -1.07 5.80 0.76
C LEU A 5 -0.99 5.31 -0.69
N MET A 6 -0.78 4.00 -0.84
CA MET A 6 -1.02 3.23 -2.05
C MET A 6 -2.19 2.30 -1.81
N ILE A 7 -3.38 2.67 -2.30
CA ILE A 7 -4.54 1.77 -2.29
C ILE A 7 -4.43 0.83 -3.48
N ARG A 8 -4.34 -0.48 -3.23
CA ARG A 8 -4.03 -1.49 -4.25
C ARG A 8 -5.13 -2.54 -4.36
N ARG A 9 -5.46 -2.90 -5.61
CA ARG A 9 -6.43 -3.94 -5.96
C ARG A 9 -6.08 -4.52 -7.33
N LYS A 10 -5.84 -5.82 -7.45
CA LYS A 10 -5.43 -6.47 -8.70
C LYS A 10 -4.23 -5.69 -9.30
N LYS A 11 -4.38 -5.15 -10.51
CA LYS A 11 -3.39 -4.28 -11.18
C LYS A 11 -3.56 -2.78 -10.94
N LEU A 12 -4.60 -2.37 -10.20
CA LEU A 12 -4.86 -0.97 -9.86
C LEU A 12 -4.01 -0.54 -8.66
N THR A 13 -3.46 0.67 -8.73
CA THR A 13 -2.85 1.37 -7.60
C THR A 13 -3.27 2.83 -7.64
N ILE A 14 -3.85 3.32 -6.56
CA ILE A 14 -4.22 4.72 -6.36
C ILE A 14 -3.26 5.32 -5.34
N PHE A 15 -2.60 6.42 -5.72
CA PHE A 15 -1.82 7.23 -4.79
C PHE A 15 -2.70 8.37 -4.27
N THR A 16 -2.78 8.49 -2.95
CA THR A 16 -3.50 9.58 -2.28
C THR A 16 -2.83 9.86 -0.95
N ASP A 17 -3.08 11.04 -0.39
CA ASP A 17 -2.79 11.36 1.00
C ASP A 17 -4.08 11.49 1.80
N ALA A 18 -3.94 11.40 3.12
CA ALA A 18 -4.99 11.64 4.10
C ALA A 18 -4.35 12.07 5.43
N LYS A 19 -5.16 12.51 6.41
CA LYS A 19 -4.67 12.62 7.79
C LYS A 19 -4.56 11.23 8.42
N ASP A 20 -3.58 11.00 9.28
CA ASP A 20 -3.48 9.80 10.13
C ASP A 20 -4.72 9.59 11.03
N THR A 21 -5.40 10.67 11.40
CA THR A 21 -6.69 10.66 12.11
C THR A 21 -7.92 10.45 11.23
N THR A 22 -7.75 10.35 9.92
CA THR A 22 -8.86 10.03 8.99
C THR A 22 -9.40 8.65 9.34
N THR A 23 -10.72 8.50 9.30
CA THR A 23 -11.35 7.21 9.52
C THR A 23 -11.27 6.33 8.28
N VAL A 24 -11.38 5.02 8.47
CA VAL A 24 -11.46 4.06 7.35
C VAL A 24 -12.66 4.37 6.47
N LEU A 25 -13.80 4.76 7.05
CA LEU A 25 -14.98 5.17 6.28
C LEU A 25 -14.72 6.38 5.38
N GLU A 26 -13.99 7.39 5.87
CA GLU A 26 -13.62 8.56 5.07
C GLU A 26 -12.65 8.17 3.94
N LEU A 27 -11.70 7.26 4.20
CA LEU A 27 -10.83 6.73 3.14
C LEU A 27 -11.63 5.99 2.07
N LYS A 28 -12.65 5.21 2.46
CA LYS A 28 -13.58 4.56 1.51
C LYS A 28 -14.36 5.56 0.67
N LYS A 29 -14.75 6.73 1.22
CA LYS A 29 -15.39 7.81 0.44
C LYS A 29 -14.44 8.45 -0.57
N ILE A 30 -13.15 8.56 -0.25
CA ILE A 30 -12.13 9.00 -1.21
C ILE A 30 -12.06 7.99 -2.38
N ILE A 31 -12.02 6.69 -2.07
CA ILE A 31 -12.02 5.62 -3.07
C ILE A 31 -13.31 5.63 -3.89
N GLU A 32 -14.47 5.86 -3.28
CA GLU A 32 -15.76 6.01 -3.97
C GLU A 32 -15.71 7.17 -4.96
N GLY A 33 -15.11 8.31 -4.58
CA GLY A 33 -14.91 9.44 -5.46
C GLY A 33 -14.17 9.09 -6.76
N ILE A 34 -13.25 8.12 -6.71
CA ILE A 34 -12.40 7.70 -7.83
C ILE A 34 -13.03 6.53 -8.61
N LEU A 35 -13.40 5.45 -7.92
CA LEU A 35 -13.85 4.19 -8.51
C LEU A 35 -15.37 4.09 -8.69
N LYS A 36 -16.13 5.01 -8.10
CA LYS A 36 -17.60 5.01 -8.09
C LYS A 36 -18.20 3.74 -7.47
N ILE A 37 -17.46 3.13 -6.54
CA ILE A 37 -17.89 1.98 -5.74
C ILE A 37 -18.24 2.51 -4.35
N PRO A 38 -19.44 2.27 -3.82
CA PRO A 38 -19.85 2.86 -2.56
C PRO A 38 -19.13 2.19 -1.37
N PRO A 39 -18.97 2.86 -0.20
CA PRO A 39 -18.17 2.36 0.91
C PRO A 39 -18.56 0.96 1.43
N GLN A 40 -19.84 0.61 1.42
CA GLN A 40 -20.33 -0.71 1.85
C GLN A 40 -19.87 -1.87 0.94
N ASP A 41 -19.45 -1.54 -0.28
CA ASP A 41 -18.95 -2.50 -1.27
C ASP A 41 -17.42 -2.49 -1.33
N GLN A 42 -16.76 -1.84 -0.37
CA GLN A 42 -15.31 -1.80 -0.23
C GLN A 42 -14.88 -2.46 1.08
N GLN A 43 -13.87 -3.32 1.00
CA GLN A 43 -13.19 -3.90 2.15
C GLN A 43 -11.71 -3.52 2.09
N LEU A 44 -11.24 -2.82 3.12
CA LEU A 44 -9.86 -2.35 3.21
C LEU A 44 -9.04 -3.23 4.14
N PHE A 45 -7.75 -3.40 3.79
CA PHE A 45 -6.81 -4.23 4.52
C PHE A 45 -5.54 -3.44 4.83
N ASN A 46 -5.02 -3.60 6.05
CA ASN A 46 -3.71 -3.07 6.41
C ASN A 46 -2.57 -3.95 5.82
N LYS A 47 -1.32 -3.58 6.09
CA LYS A 47 -0.13 -4.32 5.63
C LYS A 47 -0.06 -5.79 6.09
N ASP A 48 -0.75 -6.12 7.18
CA ASP A 48 -0.79 -7.45 7.79
C ASP A 48 -2.03 -8.24 7.31
N ASN A 49 -2.69 -7.77 6.24
CA ASN A 49 -3.92 -8.33 5.68
C ASN A 49 -5.08 -8.42 6.69
N THR A 50 -5.09 -7.54 7.70
CA THR A 50 -6.21 -7.41 8.65
C THR A 50 -7.26 -6.47 8.07
N ILE A 51 -8.53 -6.88 8.12
CA ILE A 51 -9.67 -6.06 7.70
C ILE A 51 -9.77 -4.83 8.60
N MET A 52 -9.96 -3.67 7.98
CA MET A 52 -10.07 -2.39 8.66
C MET A 52 -11.54 -2.05 8.96
N GLU A 53 -11.82 -1.59 10.18
CA GLU A 53 -13.13 -1.21 10.70
C GLU A 53 -13.43 0.26 10.39
N ASP A 54 -14.65 0.57 9.98
CA ASP A 54 -15.03 1.89 9.44
C ASP A 54 -14.84 3.06 10.42
N ASP A 55 -15.01 2.81 11.72
CA ASP A 55 -14.92 3.78 12.80
C ASP A 55 -13.50 4.01 13.34
N ARG A 56 -12.55 3.17 12.92
CA ARG A 56 -11.14 3.28 13.31
C ARG A 56 -10.38 4.29 12.46
N MET A 57 -9.34 4.87 13.05
CA MET A 57 -8.45 5.80 12.35
C MET A 57 -7.34 5.05 11.62
N LEU A 58 -6.77 5.66 10.58
CA LEU A 58 -5.64 5.07 9.85
C LEU A 58 -4.44 4.77 10.76
N GLN A 59 -4.17 5.63 11.75
CA GLN A 59 -3.09 5.40 12.73
C GLN A 59 -3.27 4.12 13.57
N ASP A 60 -4.50 3.68 13.81
CA ASP A 60 -4.79 2.46 14.58
C ASP A 60 -4.30 1.20 13.83
N TYR A 61 -4.15 1.31 12.50
CA TYR A 61 -3.58 0.28 11.62
C TYR A 61 -2.10 0.52 11.28
N GLY A 62 -1.43 1.41 12.02
CA GLY A 62 -0.01 1.72 11.85
C GLY A 62 0.30 2.60 10.63
N LEU A 63 -0.70 3.26 10.04
CA LEU A 63 -0.53 4.25 8.97
C LEU A 63 -0.29 5.61 9.63
N THR A 64 0.98 5.94 9.85
CA THR A 64 1.42 7.16 10.53
C THR A 64 2.42 7.92 9.66
N SER A 65 2.69 9.19 9.96
CA SER A 65 3.69 9.98 9.21
C SER A 65 5.10 9.37 9.23
N ALA A 66 5.42 8.52 10.21
CA ALA A 66 6.69 7.81 10.29
C ALA A 66 6.77 6.62 9.32
N THR A 67 5.64 5.96 9.04
CA THR A 67 5.57 4.71 8.25
C THR A 67 5.03 4.93 6.83
N ALA A 68 4.25 5.99 6.61
CA ALA A 68 3.55 6.30 5.37
C ALA A 68 4.06 7.63 4.79
N LYS A 69 5.31 7.65 4.32
CA LYS A 69 6.00 8.86 3.82
C LYS A 69 5.74 9.08 2.33
N ALA A 70 5.89 10.30 1.83
CA ALA A 70 5.67 10.61 0.40
C ALA A 70 6.53 9.75 -0.55
N GLN A 71 7.82 9.57 -0.21
CA GLN A 71 8.77 8.75 -0.98
C GLN A 71 8.62 7.24 -0.74
N SER A 72 7.85 6.84 0.27
CA SER A 72 7.60 5.44 0.63
C SER A 72 6.19 5.30 1.20
N PRO A 73 5.15 5.43 0.37
CA PRO A 73 3.77 5.39 0.82
C PRO A 73 3.41 4.03 1.44
N ALA A 74 2.51 4.01 2.42
CA ALA A 74 2.03 2.77 3.00
C ALA A 74 1.00 2.10 2.10
N THR A 75 1.02 0.76 2.02
CA THR A 75 0.06 0.00 1.21
C THR A 75 -1.21 -0.27 2.00
N VAL A 76 -2.36 -0.03 1.35
CA VAL A 76 -3.69 -0.44 1.80
C VAL A 76 -4.30 -1.35 0.74
N GLY A 77 -4.69 -2.56 1.13
CA GLY A 77 -5.37 -3.48 0.22
C GLY A 77 -6.85 -3.09 0.06
N LEU A 78 -7.40 -3.26 -1.14
CA LEU A 78 -8.83 -3.07 -1.43
C LEU A 78 -9.38 -4.33 -2.09
N ALA A 79 -10.46 -4.87 -1.52
CA ALA A 79 -11.34 -5.83 -2.16
C ALA A 79 -12.73 -5.23 -2.35
N VAL A 80 -13.39 -5.59 -3.45
CA VAL A 80 -14.72 -5.10 -3.82
C VAL A 80 -15.76 -6.21 -3.68
N ARG A 81 -16.98 -5.84 -3.29
CA ARG A 81 -18.12 -6.77 -3.24
C ARG A 81 -18.50 -7.27 -4.64
N GLU A 82 -18.56 -8.58 -4.82
CA GLU A 82 -18.98 -9.22 -6.09
C GLU A 82 -20.46 -9.64 -6.07
N SER A 83 -20.98 -10.03 -4.91
CA SER A 83 -22.39 -10.43 -4.73
C SER A 83 -22.91 -9.99 -3.36
N VAL A 84 -24.21 -10.17 -3.11
CA VAL A 84 -24.96 -9.59 -1.98
C VAL A 84 -24.20 -9.68 -0.65
N ASP A 85 -23.45 -10.75 -0.38
CA ASP A 85 -22.63 -10.90 0.84
C ASP A 85 -21.24 -11.51 0.59
N THR A 86 -20.67 -11.32 -0.60
CA THR A 86 -19.35 -11.87 -0.90
C THR A 86 -18.43 -10.80 -1.50
N PHE A 87 -17.31 -10.60 -0.83
CA PHE A 87 -16.18 -9.82 -1.34
C PHE A 87 -15.27 -10.72 -2.16
N GLU A 88 -14.66 -10.16 -3.19
CA GLU A 88 -13.56 -10.83 -3.89
C GLU A 88 -12.39 -11.08 -2.92
N HIS A 89 -11.54 -12.04 -3.24
CA HIS A 89 -10.30 -12.24 -2.48
C HIS A 89 -9.36 -11.04 -2.66
N LEU A 90 -8.63 -10.70 -1.59
CA LEU A 90 -7.57 -9.69 -1.67
C LEU A 90 -6.47 -10.17 -2.62
N GLU A 91 -6.42 -9.58 -3.81
CA GLU A 91 -5.41 -9.85 -4.82
C GLU A 91 -4.57 -8.59 -5.07
N LEU A 92 -3.27 -8.66 -4.86
CA LEU A 92 -2.33 -7.57 -5.13
C LEU A 92 -1.30 -8.04 -6.16
N THR A 93 -1.46 -7.68 -7.43
CA THR A 93 -0.51 -8.10 -8.47
C THR A 93 0.87 -7.47 -8.17
N PRO A 94 1.96 -8.26 -8.05
CA PRO A 94 3.30 -7.71 -7.87
C PRO A 94 3.70 -6.79 -9.02
N TYR A 95 4.50 -5.76 -8.74
CA TYR A 95 5.14 -4.99 -9.79
C TYR A 95 6.18 -5.84 -10.52
N SER A 96 6.59 -5.40 -11.71
CA SER A 96 7.68 -6.03 -12.43
C SER A 96 8.97 -6.00 -11.61
N ALA A 97 9.73 -7.09 -11.66
CA ALA A 97 11.09 -7.09 -11.13
C ALA A 97 11.99 -6.17 -11.97
N PRO A 98 12.96 -5.46 -11.36
CA PRO A 98 13.97 -4.74 -12.12
C PRO A 98 14.81 -5.72 -12.96
N PRO A 99 15.42 -5.25 -14.07
CA PRO A 99 16.37 -6.06 -14.82
C PRO A 99 17.64 -6.32 -14.00
N ASP A 100 18.44 -7.28 -14.46
CA ASP A 100 19.75 -7.53 -13.86
C ASP A 100 20.62 -6.28 -13.91
N LEU A 101 21.35 -6.04 -12.82
CA LEU A 101 22.25 -4.90 -12.70
C LEU A 101 23.37 -5.04 -13.75
N PRO A 102 23.59 -4.06 -14.64
CA PRO A 102 24.68 -4.11 -15.62
C PRO A 102 26.04 -4.26 -14.92
N ASP A 103 26.99 -4.95 -15.54
CA ASP A 103 28.31 -5.20 -14.95
C ASP A 103 29.07 -3.92 -14.57
N VAL A 104 28.88 -2.83 -15.33
CA VAL A 104 29.47 -1.51 -15.04
C VAL A 104 28.88 -0.83 -13.79
N MET A 105 27.70 -1.26 -13.35
CA MET A 105 27.02 -0.77 -12.14
C MET A 105 27.17 -1.72 -10.95
N LYS A 106 27.60 -2.97 -11.18
CA LYS A 106 28.04 -3.84 -10.09
C LYS A 106 29.29 -3.19 -9.50
N SER A 107 29.27 -2.93 -8.18
CA SER A 107 30.47 -2.47 -7.48
C SER A 107 31.62 -3.39 -7.85
N GLN A 108 32.70 -2.87 -8.42
CA GLN A 108 33.97 -3.60 -8.41
C GLN A 108 34.24 -3.85 -6.93
N GLU A 109 34.19 -5.12 -6.51
CA GLU A 109 34.63 -5.51 -5.17
C GLU A 109 35.95 -4.80 -4.88
N ALA A 110 36.04 -4.21 -3.70
CA ALA A 110 37.15 -3.42 -3.22
C ALA A 110 38.49 -4.03 -3.65
N ASN A 111 39.10 -3.42 -4.67
CA ASN A 111 40.39 -3.80 -5.21
C ASN A 111 41.50 -3.31 -4.25
N GLY A 112 41.55 -3.86 -3.03
CA GLY A 112 42.47 -3.29 -2.02
C GLY A 112 42.51 -3.86 -0.60
N GLN A 113 42.28 -5.15 -0.34
CA GLN A 113 42.96 -5.80 0.80
C GLN A 113 43.63 -7.10 0.37
N GLU A 114 44.95 -7.01 0.38
CA GLU A 114 45.94 -7.97 -0.06
C GLU A 114 45.87 -9.31 0.68
N GLN A 115 46.32 -10.35 -0.03
CA GLN A 115 46.87 -11.55 0.57
C GLN A 115 47.93 -11.17 1.62
N SER A 116 47.82 -11.72 2.83
CA SER A 116 48.99 -11.97 3.66
C SER A 116 48.76 -13.15 4.62
N SER A 117 49.45 -14.23 4.27
CA SER A 117 50.00 -15.33 5.09
C SER A 117 49.07 -16.27 5.85
#